data_AF-A0A1I0B736-F1
#
_entry.id   AF-A0A1I0B736-F1
#
_cell.length_a   1.000
_cell.length_b   1.000
_cell.length_c   1.000
_cell.angle_alpha   90.00
_cell.angle_beta   90.00
_cell.angle_gamma   90.00
#
_symmetry.space_group_name_H-M   'P 1'
#
loop_
_entity.id
_entity.type
_entity.pdbx_description
1 polymer ?
#
loop_
_entity_poly.entity_id
_entity_poly.type
_entity_poly.pdbx_seq_one_letter_code
_entity_poly.pdbx_strand_id
1 'polypeptide(L)'
;MIKISFKADIAVVSSANQEALLDEWESYNLQEHVKIILGQEAGSKADNIKDLKQKGYKTKNILMIGDAPGDLRAAETNDVSFYPIIPTEEEQSWSVFLEQTAAQFFAGNYREKYEDKLIKKFKFILK
;
A
#
# COMPACT_ATOMS: atom_id res chain seq x y z
N MET A 1 -2.31 5.18 12.87
CA MET A 1 -1.95 6.00 11.69
C MET A 1 -1.02 7.17 12.01
N ILE A 2 -1.27 7.97 13.07
CA ILE A 2 -0.49 9.17 13.42
C ILE A 2 1.04 8.99 13.31
N LYS A 3 1.61 7.84 13.68
CA LYS A 3 3.08 7.63 13.63
C LYS A 3 3.67 7.37 12.22
N ILE A 4 2.87 6.94 11.24
CA ILE A 4 3.37 6.58 9.90
C ILE A 4 3.40 7.78 8.97
N SER A 5 2.37 8.63 8.98
CA SER A 5 2.31 9.84 8.14
C SER A 5 3.40 10.87 8.48
N PHE A 6 4.01 10.80 9.68
CA PHE A 6 5.21 11.58 10.01
C PHE A 6 6.53 11.00 9.45
N LYS A 7 6.54 9.74 9.02
CA LYS A 7 7.74 9.04 8.54
C LYS A 7 7.71 8.72 7.05
N ALA A 8 6.54 8.78 6.43
CA ALA A 8 6.35 8.50 5.02
C ALA A 8 5.23 9.35 4.43
N ASP A 9 5.38 9.69 3.16
CA ASP A 9 4.28 10.19 2.34
C ASP A 9 3.33 9.06 1.99
N ILE A 10 2.03 9.28 2.22
CA ILE A 10 0.99 8.27 1.99
C ILE A 10 0.19 8.68 0.74
N ALA A 11 0.03 7.76 -0.19
CA ALA A 11 -0.83 7.91 -1.36
C ALA A 11 -1.88 6.80 -1.36
N VAL A 12 -3.13 7.15 -1.66
CA VAL A 12 -4.22 6.19 -1.86
C VAL A 12 -4.34 5.94 -3.36
N VAL A 13 -4.29 4.67 -3.77
CA VAL A 13 -4.51 4.25 -5.15
C VAL A 13 -5.65 3.25 -5.18
N SER A 14 -6.76 3.59 -5.85
CA SER A 14 -7.98 2.81 -5.79
C SER A 14 -8.62 2.67 -7.17
N SER A 15 -9.40 1.60 -7.33
CA SER A 15 -10.25 1.39 -8.50
C SER A 15 -11.66 1.96 -8.31
N ALA A 16 -11.93 2.63 -7.19
CA ALA A 16 -13.18 3.34 -6.96
C ALA A 16 -13.16 4.74 -7.58
N ASN A 17 -14.34 5.33 -7.74
CA ASN A 17 -14.50 6.71 -8.19
C ASN A 17 -13.84 7.69 -7.20
N GLN A 18 -13.09 8.67 -7.74
CA GLN A 18 -12.32 9.60 -6.93
C GLN A 18 -13.18 10.50 -6.03
N GLU A 19 -14.34 10.97 -6.49
CA GLU A 19 -15.23 11.82 -5.70
C GLU A 19 -15.73 11.08 -4.46
N ALA A 20 -16.23 9.84 -4.66
CA ALA A 20 -16.65 8.99 -3.55
C ALA A 20 -15.52 8.70 -2.54
N LEU A 21 -14.28 8.52 -3.01
CA LEU A 21 -13.13 8.33 -2.13
C LEU A 21 -12.79 9.59 -1.34
N LEU A 22 -12.87 10.77 -1.96
CA LEU A 22 -12.62 12.03 -1.26
C LEU A 22 -13.64 12.25 -0.15
N ASP A 23 -14.93 12.06 -0.45
CA ASP A 23 -16.02 12.19 0.53
C ASP A 23 -15.85 11.21 1.70
N GLU A 24 -15.52 9.95 1.42
CA GLU A 24 -15.30 8.94 2.45
C GLU A 24 -14.11 9.32 3.35
N TRP A 25 -12.97 9.66 2.75
CA TRP A 25 -11.76 10.01 3.49
C TRP A 25 -11.90 11.30 4.31
N GLU A 26 -12.65 12.28 3.79
CA GLU A 26 -13.00 13.50 4.53
C GLU A 26 -13.91 13.17 5.71
N SER A 27 -14.94 12.34 5.51
CA SER A 27 -15.90 11.97 6.57
C SER A 27 -15.24 11.30 7.79
N TYR A 28 -14.11 10.59 7.58
CA TYR A 28 -13.32 9.97 8.63
C TYR A 28 -12.13 10.80 9.12
N ASN A 29 -11.98 12.05 8.66
CA ASN A 29 -10.84 12.94 8.93
C ASN A 29 -9.47 12.32 8.59
N LEU A 30 -9.42 11.51 7.52
CA LEU A 30 -8.19 10.83 7.10
C LEU A 30 -7.44 11.59 6.00
N GLN A 31 -8.10 12.54 5.35
CA GLN A 31 -7.53 13.29 4.24
C GLN A 31 -6.26 14.07 4.62
N GLU A 32 -6.17 14.57 5.86
CA GLU A 32 -4.97 15.25 6.37
C GLU A 32 -3.74 14.35 6.52
N HIS A 33 -3.92 13.03 6.51
CA HIS A 33 -2.84 12.06 6.67
C HIS A 33 -2.27 11.55 5.35
N VAL A 34 -2.86 11.93 4.21
CA VAL A 34 -2.45 11.49 2.87
C VAL A 34 -2.04 12.67 2.02
N LYS A 35 -1.05 12.44 1.13
CA LYS A 35 -0.59 13.46 0.18
C LYS A 35 -1.48 13.53 -1.05
N ILE A 36 -2.06 12.40 -1.45
CA ILE A 36 -2.88 12.31 -2.65
C ILE A 36 -3.81 11.11 -2.58
N ILE A 37 -5.01 11.27 -3.15
CA ILE A 37 -5.99 10.20 -3.37
C ILE A 37 -6.20 10.09 -4.88
N LEU A 38 -5.92 8.92 -5.42
CA LEU A 38 -5.99 8.61 -6.85
C LEU A 38 -7.07 7.54 -7.05
N GLY A 39 -8.23 7.97 -7.55
CA GLY A 39 -9.31 7.08 -7.95
C GLY A 39 -9.09 6.46 -9.34
N GLN A 40 -10.09 5.75 -9.84
CA GLN A 40 -10.07 5.12 -11.16
C GLN A 40 -9.78 6.09 -12.31
N GLU A 41 -10.14 7.36 -12.16
CA GLU A 41 -9.94 8.42 -13.15
C GLU A 41 -8.45 8.75 -13.35
N ALA A 42 -7.60 8.44 -12.36
CA ALA A 42 -6.15 8.63 -12.45
C ALA A 42 -5.43 7.52 -13.25
N GLY A 43 -6.15 6.47 -13.68
CA GLY A 43 -5.59 5.35 -14.42
C GLY A 43 -5.37 4.10 -13.55
N SER A 44 -4.57 3.16 -14.04
CA SER A 44 -4.35 1.91 -13.32
C SER A 44 -3.48 2.13 -12.07
N LYS A 45 -3.61 1.25 -11.06
CA LYS A 45 -2.73 1.27 -9.89
C LYS A 45 -1.25 1.17 -10.27
N ALA A 46 -0.93 0.42 -11.34
CA ALA A 46 0.43 0.29 -11.83
C ALA A 46 0.95 1.61 -12.43
N ASP A 47 0.11 2.32 -13.20
CA ASP A 47 0.45 3.64 -13.75
C ASP A 47 0.62 4.67 -12.63
N ASN A 48 -0.27 4.67 -11.65
CA ASN A 48 -0.19 5.56 -10.48
C ASN A 48 1.12 5.36 -9.71
N ILE A 49 1.53 4.11 -9.43
CA ILE A 49 2.81 3.84 -8.77
C ILE A 49 3.99 4.30 -9.63
N LYS A 50 3.93 4.06 -10.95
CA LYS A 50 4.96 4.50 -11.89
C LYS A 50 5.12 6.02 -11.89
N ASP A 51 4.02 6.77 -11.85
CA ASP A 51 4.04 8.23 -11.85
C ASP A 51 4.49 8.79 -10.50
N LEU A 52 4.08 8.16 -9.39
CA LEU A 52 4.58 8.49 -8.06
C LEU A 52 6.10 8.27 -7.97
N LYS A 53 6.62 7.15 -8.50
CA LYS A 53 8.07 6.89 -8.57
C LYS A 53 8.85 8.01 -9.26
N GLN A 54 8.31 8.59 -10.33
CA GLN A 54 8.95 9.69 -11.06
C GLN A 54 9.08 10.97 -10.23
N LYS A 55 8.38 11.10 -9.09
CA LYS A 55 8.54 12.21 -8.14
C LYS A 55 9.83 12.13 -7.31
N GLY A 56 10.65 11.09 -7.47
CA GLY A 56 11.97 10.97 -6.87
C GLY A 56 12.08 9.92 -5.75
N TYR A 57 11.03 9.14 -5.49
CA TYR A 57 11.07 8.06 -4.52
C TYR A 57 11.92 6.89 -5.05
N LYS A 58 12.89 6.44 -4.25
CA LYS A 58 13.65 5.23 -4.57
C LYS A 58 12.73 4.02 -4.51
N THR A 59 12.79 3.15 -5.50
CA THR A 59 11.99 1.91 -5.60
C THR A 59 11.97 1.09 -4.31
N LYS A 60 13.12 0.91 -3.65
CA LYS A 60 13.24 0.19 -2.36
C LYS A 60 12.57 0.88 -1.16
N ASN A 61 12.19 2.14 -1.31
CA ASN A 61 11.51 2.97 -0.30
C ASN A 61 10.01 3.09 -0.59
N ILE A 62 9.45 2.29 -1.49
CA ILE A 62 8.02 2.26 -1.79
C ILE A 62 7.47 0.90 -1.36
N LEU A 63 6.38 0.95 -0.60
CA LEU A 63 5.61 -0.21 -0.16
C LEU A 63 4.17 -0.01 -0.58
N MET A 64 3.66 -0.89 -1.44
CA MET A 64 2.25 -1.01 -1.71
C MET A 64 1.60 -1.89 -0.65
N ILE A 65 0.48 -1.44 -0.10
CA ILE A 65 -0.32 -2.21 0.86
C ILE A 65 -1.69 -2.46 0.21
N GLY A 66 -2.14 -3.71 0.15
CA GLY A 66 -3.41 -4.04 -0.49
C GLY A 66 -3.85 -5.48 -0.31
N ASP A 67 -5.09 -5.77 -0.65
CA ASP A 67 -5.79 -7.04 -0.41
C ASP A 67 -6.16 -7.77 -1.71
N ALA A 68 -5.99 -7.13 -2.87
CA ALA A 68 -6.37 -7.72 -4.15
C ALA A 68 -5.17 -8.24 -4.97
N PRO A 69 -5.37 -9.27 -5.82
CA PRO A 69 -4.36 -9.68 -6.81
C PRO A 69 -3.92 -8.55 -7.76
N GLY A 70 -4.78 -7.55 -7.97
CA GLY A 70 -4.44 -6.36 -8.75
C GLY A 70 -3.38 -5.49 -8.07
N ASP A 71 -3.37 -5.43 -6.75
CA ASP A 71 -2.40 -4.67 -5.97
C ASP A 71 -1.02 -5.31 -6.06
N LEU A 72 -0.96 -6.61 -5.79
CA LEU A 72 0.28 -7.36 -5.93
C LEU A 72 0.88 -7.20 -7.34
N ARG A 73 0.06 -7.32 -8.39
CA ARG A 73 0.54 -7.13 -9.78
C ARG A 73 1.03 -5.71 -10.04
N ALA A 74 0.38 -4.69 -9.48
CA ALA A 74 0.82 -3.30 -9.63
C ALA A 74 2.17 -3.06 -8.94
N ALA A 75 2.39 -3.67 -7.77
CA ALA A 75 3.66 -3.64 -7.08
C ALA A 75 4.77 -4.37 -7.85
N GLU A 76 4.51 -5.61 -8.30
CA GLU A 76 5.43 -6.43 -9.11
C GLU A 76 5.83 -5.70 -10.41
N THR A 77 4.86 -5.12 -11.12
CA THR A 77 5.08 -4.36 -12.37
C THR A 77 6.04 -3.18 -12.18
N ASN A 78 6.03 -2.59 -10.98
CA ASN A 78 6.85 -1.44 -10.65
C ASN A 78 8.11 -1.79 -9.85
N ASP A 79 8.40 -3.08 -9.62
CA ASP A 79 9.49 -3.54 -8.77
C ASP A 79 9.47 -2.90 -7.37
N VAL A 80 8.29 -2.53 -6.84
CA VAL A 80 8.15 -1.99 -5.48
C VAL A 80 7.77 -3.11 -4.51
N SER A 81 8.02 -2.89 -3.23
CA SER A 81 7.65 -3.87 -2.21
C SER A 81 6.13 -3.95 -2.07
N PHE A 82 5.59 -5.09 -1.69
CA PHE A 82 4.17 -5.35 -1.46
C PHE A 82 3.92 -5.97 -0.08
N TYR A 83 2.97 -5.41 0.67
CA TYR A 83 2.46 -5.98 1.92
C TYR A 83 0.98 -6.35 1.77
N PRO A 84 0.63 -7.64 1.90
CA PRO A 84 -0.75 -8.07 1.76
C PRO A 84 -1.58 -7.75 3.02
N ILE A 85 -2.78 -7.23 2.82
CA ILE A 85 -3.87 -7.34 3.79
C ILE A 85 -4.58 -8.66 3.47
N ILE A 86 -4.51 -9.61 4.40
CA ILE A 86 -5.02 -10.96 4.20
C ILE A 86 -6.54 -10.95 4.40
N PRO A 87 -7.34 -11.39 3.40
CA PRO A 87 -8.79 -11.52 3.59
C PRO A 87 -9.12 -12.43 4.76
N THR A 88 -10.13 -12.10 5.55
CA THR A 88 -10.53 -12.76 6.82
C THR A 88 -9.56 -12.60 7.99
N GLU A 89 -8.42 -11.94 7.77
CA GLU A 89 -7.43 -11.62 8.80
C GLU A 89 -6.99 -10.14 8.67
N GLU A 90 -7.91 -9.26 8.29
CA GLU A 90 -7.60 -7.86 7.97
C GLU A 90 -7.08 -7.11 9.21
N GLU A 91 -7.76 -7.25 10.35
CA GLU A 91 -7.35 -6.64 11.62
C GLU A 91 -5.96 -7.13 12.05
N GLN A 92 -5.71 -8.44 11.94
CA GLN A 92 -4.41 -9.02 12.25
C GLN A 92 -3.32 -8.52 11.30
N SER A 93 -3.61 -8.38 10.02
CA SER A 93 -2.70 -7.83 9.01
C SER A 93 -2.32 -6.39 9.39
N TRP A 94 -3.29 -5.55 9.76
CA TRP A 94 -3.01 -4.18 10.20
C TRP A 94 -2.23 -4.11 11.52
N SER A 95 -2.54 -4.96 12.51
CA SER A 95 -1.79 -5.03 13.78
C SER A 95 -0.33 -5.42 13.55
N VAL A 96 -0.08 -6.51 12.81
CA VAL A 96 1.29 -6.95 12.46
C VAL A 96 2.03 -5.87 11.68
N PHE A 97 1.34 -5.17 10.76
CA PHE A 97 1.94 -4.08 10.02
C PHE A 97 2.45 -2.96 10.93
N LEU A 98 1.60 -2.50 11.85
CA LEU A 98 1.91 -1.39 12.75
C LEU A 98 2.96 -1.74 13.80
N GLU A 99 2.92 -2.97 14.32
CA GLU A 99 3.78 -3.42 15.42
C GLU A 99 5.17 -3.85 14.93
N GLN A 100 5.25 -4.42 13.73
CA GLN A 100 6.47 -5.06 13.24
C GLN A 100 6.88 -4.56 11.84
N THR A 101 5.99 -4.72 10.86
CA THR A 101 6.38 -4.60 9.45
C THR A 101 6.85 -3.21 9.08
N ALA A 102 6.14 -2.18 9.54
CA ALA A 102 6.48 -0.79 9.24
C ALA A 102 7.91 -0.46 9.72
N ALA A 103 8.29 -0.93 10.92
CA ALA A 103 9.64 -0.74 11.45
C ALA A 103 10.70 -1.45 10.60
N GLN A 104 10.44 -2.68 10.16
CA GLN A 104 11.34 -3.42 9.25
C GLN A 104 11.49 -2.72 7.90
N PHE A 105 10.39 -2.19 7.34
CA PHE A 105 10.40 -1.43 6.10
C PHE A 105 11.23 -0.15 6.22
N PHE A 106 11.00 0.65 7.27
CA PHE A 106 11.79 1.87 7.49
C PHE A 106 13.28 1.59 7.76
N ALA A 107 13.62 0.43 8.32
CA ALA A 107 15.01 -0.01 8.51
C ALA A 107 15.66 -0.58 7.23
N GLY A 108 14.89 -0.76 6.14
CA GLY A 108 15.37 -1.37 4.90
C GLY A 108 15.47 -2.90 4.92
N ASN A 109 14.89 -3.55 5.93
CA ASN A 109 14.99 -4.99 6.19
C ASN A 109 13.71 -5.77 5.77
N TYR A 110 12.83 -5.15 4.98
CA TYR A 110 11.54 -5.74 4.61
C TYR A 110 11.63 -6.81 3.51
N ARG A 111 12.52 -6.62 2.53
CA ARG A 111 12.63 -7.48 1.34
C ARG A 111 13.24 -8.85 1.68
N GLU A 112 13.30 -9.72 0.66
CA GLU A 112 13.77 -11.10 0.71
C GLU A 112 12.75 -12.05 1.38
N LYS A 113 13.19 -12.84 2.36
CA LYS A 113 12.42 -13.96 2.92
C LYS A 113 11.12 -13.53 3.61
N TYR A 114 11.05 -12.30 4.11
CA TYR A 114 9.88 -11.81 4.86
C TYR A 114 8.70 -11.52 3.92
N GLU A 115 8.92 -10.67 2.92
CA GLU A 115 7.94 -10.37 1.86
C GLU A 115 7.49 -11.64 1.13
N ASP A 116 8.43 -12.52 0.74
CA ASP A 116 8.11 -13.78 0.07
C ASP A 116 7.16 -14.68 0.88
N LYS A 117 7.35 -14.73 2.20
CA LYS A 117 6.50 -15.52 3.09
C LYS A 117 5.07 -14.97 3.12
N LEU A 118 4.94 -13.64 3.20
CA LEU A 118 3.63 -12.96 3.20
C LEU A 118 2.91 -13.16 1.87
N ILE A 119 3.59 -12.96 0.74
CA ILE A 119 3.03 -13.15 -0.60
C ILE A 119 2.61 -14.61 -0.81
N LYS A 120 3.38 -15.59 -0.32
CA LYS A 120 2.99 -17.01 -0.40
C LYS A 120 1.69 -17.30 0.36
N LYS A 121 1.55 -16.77 1.58
CA LYS A 121 0.30 -16.91 2.36
C LYS A 121 -0.87 -16.27 1.63
N PHE A 122 -0.69 -15.05 1.13
CA PHE A 122 -1.70 -14.30 0.39
C PHE A 122 -2.17 -15.04 -0.88
N LYS A 123 -1.23 -15.51 -1.70
CA LYS A 123 -1.54 -16.32 -2.90
C LYS A 123 -2.20 -17.67 -2.57
N PHE A 124 -2.01 -18.21 -1.37
CA PHE A 124 -2.68 -19.44 -0.94
C PHE A 124 -4.14 -19.18 -0.57
N ILE A 125 -4.43 -18.07 0.10
CA ILE A 125 -5.79 -17.70 0.55
C ILE A 125 -6.67 -17.25 -0.63
N LEU A 126 -6.09 -16.65 -1.66
CA LEU A 126 -6.82 -16.17 -2.84
C LEU A 126 -7.03 -17.21 -3.95
N LYS A 127 -6.70 -18.48 -3.70
CA LYS A 127 -6.97 -19.61 -4.63
C LYS A 127 -8.32 -20.22 -4.31
#